data_AF-A0A2D1SVF4-F1
#
_entry.id   AF-A0A2D1SVF4-F1
#
_cell.length_a   1.000
_cell.length_b   1.000
_cell.length_c   1.000
_cell.angle_alpha   90.00
_cell.angle_beta   90.00
_cell.angle_gamma   90.00
#
_symmetry.space_group_name_H-M   'P 1'
#
loop_
_entity.id
_entity.type
_entity.pdbx_description
1 polymer ?
#
loop_
_entity_poly.entity_id
_entity_poly.type
_entity_poly.pdbx_seq_one_letter_code
_entity_poly.pdbx_strand_id
1 'polypeptide(L)'
;MKNERGFTLVEMLVVLLIISILILVTIPNVSKHFASIDKKGCDAYVVMIQGQVEAYKLENKSYPTSIDDLVTAGYIPESNKECPNGEQVTIDGEGKVASTSQASGN
;
A
#
# COMPACT_ATOMS: atom_id res chain seq x y z
N MET A 1 58.22 -4.08 -14.47
CA MET A 1 57.38 -3.04 -13.84
C MET A 1 55.97 -3.21 -14.40
N LYS A 2 54.99 -3.59 -13.58
CA LYS A 2 53.60 -3.75 -14.03
C LYS A 2 52.97 -2.36 -14.15
N ASN A 3 52.51 -2.02 -15.35
CA ASN A 3 51.73 -0.82 -15.61
C ASN A 3 50.32 -1.02 -15.04
N GLU A 4 50.14 -0.67 -13.76
CA GLU A 4 48.81 -0.54 -13.18
C GLU A 4 48.17 0.74 -13.73
N ARG A 5 47.45 0.63 -14.85
CA ARG A 5 46.62 1.71 -15.39
C ARG A 5 45.41 1.85 -14.47
N GLY A 6 45.53 2.73 -13.47
CA GLY A 6 44.44 3.06 -12.57
C GLY A 6 43.31 3.78 -13.28
N PHE A 7 42.08 3.55 -12.79
CA PHE A 7 40.85 4.25 -13.18
C PHE A 7 41.10 5.75 -13.35
N THR A 8 40.74 6.27 -14.51
CA THR A 8 40.76 7.71 -14.79
C THR A 8 39.51 8.38 -14.20
N LEU A 9 39.62 9.67 -13.88
CA LEU A 9 38.45 10.47 -13.47
C LEU A 9 37.36 10.49 -14.55
N VAL A 10 37.76 10.43 -15.82
CA VAL A 10 36.84 10.39 -16.97
C VAL A 10 36.02 9.10 -16.97
N GLU A 11 36.62 7.95 -16.66
CA GLU A 11 35.88 6.68 -16.55
C GLU A 11 34.83 6.73 -15.44
N MET A 12 35.16 7.32 -14.28
CA MET A 12 34.17 7.49 -13.20
C MET A 12 33.03 8.43 -13.60
N LEU A 13 33.30 9.50 -14.36
CA LEU A 13 32.26 10.39 -14.87
C LEU A 13 31.29 9.69 -15.82
N VAL A 14 31.81 8.87 -16.75
CA VAL A 14 30.97 8.10 -17.68
C VAL A 14 30.13 7.06 -16.93
N VAL A 15 30.69 6.40 -15.91
CA VAL A 15 29.95 5.44 -15.09
C VAL A 15 28.81 6.11 -14.32
N LEU A 16 29.07 7.26 -13.66
CA LEU A 16 28.03 8.01 -12.94
C LEU A 16 26.93 8.52 -13.88
N LEU A 17 27.30 8.95 -15.09
CA LEU A 17 26.34 9.35 -16.12
C LEU A 17 25.41 8.18 -16.48
N ILE A 18 25.94 7.00 -16.75
CA ILE A 18 25.15 5.81 -17.08
C ILE A 18 24.23 5.43 -15.90
N ILE A 19 24.77 5.38 -14.67
CA ILE A 19 23.98 5.04 -13.47
C ILE A 19 22.82 6.04 -13.28
N SER A 20 23.05 7.33 -13.51
CA SER A 20 22.01 8.35 -13.38
C SER A 20 20.83 8.12 -14.35
N ILE A 21 21.11 7.76 -15.61
CA ILE A 21 20.10 7.45 -16.61
C ILE A 21 19.33 6.18 -16.22
N LEU A 22 20.03 5.15 -15.76
CA LEU A 22 19.41 3.89 -15.32
C LEU A 22 18.46 4.12 -14.14
N ILE A 23 18.83 4.96 -13.16
CA ILE A 23 17.97 5.31 -12.01
C ILE A 23 16.70 6.03 -12.49
N LEU A 24 16.82 7.00 -13.40
CA LEU A 24 15.67 7.75 -13.93
C LEU A 24 14.64 6.85 -14.63
N VAL A 25 15.09 5.82 -15.35
CA VAL A 25 14.20 4.84 -15.99
C VAL A 25 13.63 3.83 -14.99
N THR A 26 14.42 3.45 -13.98
CA THR A 26 14.05 2.40 -13.03
C THR A 26 13.03 2.87 -11.98
N ILE A 27 13.19 4.08 -11.42
CA ILE A 27 12.29 4.65 -10.40
C ILE A 27 10.80 4.62 -10.83
N PRO A 28 10.40 5.16 -12.00
CA PRO A 28 8.99 5.19 -12.39
C PRO A 28 8.42 3.79 -12.63
N ASN A 29 9.25 2.82 -13.03
CA ASN A 29 8.80 1.44 -13.23
C ASN A 29 8.56 0.75 -11.88
N VAL A 30 9.49 0.90 -10.93
CA VAL A 30 9.39 0.33 -9.59
C VAL A 30 8.23 0.93 -8.79
N SER A 31 8.02 2.25 -8.85
CA SER A 31 6.91 2.93 -8.18
C SER A 31 5.53 2.39 -8.61
N LYS A 32 5.35 2.10 -9.90
CA LYS A 32 4.10 1.50 -10.42
C LYS A 32 3.84 0.10 -9.89
N HIS A 33 4.88 -0.71 -9.70
CA HIS A 33 4.74 -2.04 -9.11
C HIS A 33 4.29 -1.96 -7.65
N PHE A 34 4.84 -1.04 -6.85
CA PHE A 34 4.39 -0.81 -5.48
C PHE A 34 2.93 -0.37 -5.42
N ALA A 35 2.53 0.64 -6.20
CA ALA A 35 1.14 1.10 -6.24
C ALA A 35 0.13 -0.01 -6.62
N SER A 36 0.52 -0.94 -7.51
CA SER A 36 -0.33 -2.08 -7.86
C SER A 36 -0.43 -3.12 -6.74
N ILE A 37 0.66 -3.36 -6.01
CA ILE A 37 0.68 -4.25 -4.83
C ILE A 37 -0.21 -3.66 -3.73
N ASP A 38 -0.05 -2.38 -3.47
CA ASP A 38 -0.81 -1.60 -2.49
C ASP A 38 -2.31 -1.65 -2.77
N LYS A 39 -2.71 -1.46 -4.04
CA LYS A 39 -4.11 -1.61 -4.47
C LYS A 39 -4.64 -3.03 -4.21
N LYS A 40 -3.91 -4.07 -4.63
CA LYS A 40 -4.32 -5.46 -4.41
C LYS A 40 -4.39 -5.81 -2.93
N GLY A 41 -3.48 -5.26 -2.12
CA GLY A 41 -3.48 -5.40 -0.67
C GLY A 41 -4.73 -4.77 -0.05
N CYS A 42 -5.12 -3.58 -0.50
CA CYS A 42 -6.36 -2.93 -0.06
C CYS A 42 -7.61 -3.69 -0.51
N ASP A 43 -7.65 -4.18 -1.76
CA ASP A 43 -8.77 -4.99 -2.25
C ASP A 43 -8.97 -6.26 -1.40
N ALA A 44 -7.87 -6.96 -1.05
CA ALA A 44 -7.91 -8.12 -0.16
C ALA A 44 -8.31 -7.75 1.27
N TYR A 45 -7.85 -6.61 1.77
CA TYR A 45 -8.21 -6.09 3.08
C TYR A 45 -9.71 -5.75 3.17
N VAL A 46 -10.30 -5.14 2.15
CA VAL A 46 -11.75 -4.89 2.07
C VAL A 46 -12.54 -6.21 2.20
N VAL A 47 -12.12 -7.27 1.52
CA VAL A 47 -12.76 -8.59 1.63
C VAL A 47 -12.61 -9.19 3.04
N MET A 48 -11.44 -9.03 3.65
CA MET A 48 -11.21 -9.47 5.04
C MET A 48 -12.15 -8.75 6.01
N ILE A 49 -12.25 -7.43 5.92
CA ILE A 49 -13.14 -6.62 6.76
C ILE A 49 -14.61 -6.94 6.49
N GLN A 50 -14.99 -7.20 5.23
CA GLN A 50 -16.35 -7.65 4.90
C GLN A 50 -16.73 -8.91 5.68
N GLY A 51 -15.82 -9.88 5.79
CA GLY A 51 -16.03 -11.07 6.63
C GLY A 51 -16.19 -10.75 8.12
N GLN A 52 -15.45 -9.76 8.63
CA GLN A 52 -15.59 -9.30 10.02
C GLN A 52 -16.92 -8.57 10.27
N VAL A 53 -17.38 -7.78 9.31
CA VAL A 53 -18.69 -7.12 9.35
C VAL A 53 -19.82 -8.16 9.40
N GLU A 54 -19.71 -9.22 8.61
CA GLU A 54 -20.67 -10.32 8.63
C GLU A 54 -20.65 -11.08 9.96
N ALA A 55 -19.47 -11.31 10.55
CA ALA A 55 -19.34 -11.92 11.87
C ALA A 55 -19.97 -11.05 12.96
N TYR A 56 -19.70 -9.74 12.94
CA TYR A 56 -20.34 -8.77 13.85
C TYR A 56 -21.86 -8.81 13.73
N LYS A 57 -22.40 -8.88 12.50
CA LYS A 57 -23.84 -8.99 12.26
C LYS A 57 -24.43 -10.26 12.86
N LEU A 58 -23.71 -11.38 12.77
CA LEU A 58 -24.18 -12.67 13.30
C LEU A 58 -24.36 -12.63 14.83
N GLU A 59 -23.46 -11.94 15.53
CA GLU A 59 -23.49 -11.85 17.00
C GLU A 59 -24.41 -10.74 17.50
N ASN A 60 -24.33 -9.55 16.91
CA ASN A 60 -25.03 -8.35 17.41
C ASN A 60 -26.38 -8.11 16.73
N LYS A 61 -26.72 -8.87 15.68
CA LYS A 61 -27.93 -8.71 14.84
C LYS A 61 -28.06 -7.35 14.15
N SER A 62 -27.02 -6.54 14.16
CA SER A 62 -26.92 -5.25 13.49
C SER A 62 -25.60 -5.14 12.75
N TYR A 63 -25.55 -4.33 11.70
CA TYR A 63 -24.28 -3.99 11.06
C TYR A 63 -23.52 -2.96 11.91
N PRO A 64 -22.17 -3.03 11.93
CA PRO A 64 -21.35 -1.96 12.47
C PRO A 64 -21.54 -0.70 11.61
N THR A 65 -21.52 0.47 12.25
CA THR A 65 -21.67 1.77 11.59
C THR A 65 -20.33 2.34 11.15
N SER A 66 -19.24 1.86 11.75
CA SER A 66 -17.88 2.30 11.49
C SER A 66 -16.87 1.17 11.68
N ILE A 67 -15.66 1.35 11.16
CA ILE A 67 -14.52 0.46 11.45
C ILE A 67 -14.19 0.45 12.96
N ASP A 68 -14.41 1.56 13.67
CA ASP A 68 -14.15 1.64 15.11
C ASP A 68 -15.05 0.71 15.93
N ASP A 69 -16.27 0.43 15.46
CA ASP A 69 -17.16 -0.55 16.09
C ASP A 69 -16.57 -1.96 16.03
N LEU A 70 -15.90 -2.30 14.92
CA LEU A 70 -15.21 -3.58 14.77
C LEU A 70 -13.97 -3.68 15.66
N VAL A 71 -13.26 -2.57 15.86
CA VAL A 71 -12.08 -2.53 16.74
C VAL A 71 -12.50 -2.64 18.21
N THR A 72 -13.51 -1.88 18.61
CA THR A 72 -14.04 -1.89 19.98
C THR A 72 -14.63 -3.24 20.34
N ALA A 73 -15.29 -3.91 19.39
CA ALA A 73 -15.81 -5.26 19.57
C ALA A 73 -14.74 -6.37 19.42
N GLY A 74 -13.49 -6.02 19.09
CA GLY A 74 -12.36 -6.94 19.04
C GLY A 74 -12.26 -7.81 17.78
N TYR A 75 -13.00 -7.48 16.72
CA TYR A 75 -12.92 -8.20 15.43
C TYR A 75 -11.66 -7.85 14.64
N ILE A 76 -11.10 -6.66 14.86
CA ILE A 76 -9.86 -6.20 14.23
C ILE A 76 -8.99 -5.42 15.23
N PRO A 77 -7.66 -5.46 15.09
CA PRO A 77 -6.77 -4.64 15.91
C PRO A 77 -6.76 -3.17 15.46
N GLU A 78 -6.47 -2.26 16.40
CA GLU A 78 -6.30 -0.81 16.17
C GLU A 78 -5.27 -0.49 15.05
N SER A 79 -4.25 -1.33 14.88
CA SER A 79 -3.23 -1.18 13.83
C SER A 79 -3.75 -1.40 12.41
N ASN A 80 -4.95 -1.99 12.27
CA ASN A 80 -5.53 -2.40 11.01
C ASN A 80 -6.80 -1.60 10.74
N LYS A 81 -6.81 -0.28 10.97
CA LYS A 81 -7.93 0.62 10.61
C LYS A 81 -7.88 1.09 9.16
N GLU A 82 -6.70 1.06 8.56
CA GLU A 82 -6.43 1.64 7.24
C GLU A 82 -5.89 0.56 6.30
N CYS A 83 -6.10 0.77 5.00
CA CYS A 83 -5.47 -0.07 3.99
C CYS A 83 -3.93 0.13 3.97
N PRO A 84 -3.16 -0.85 3.47
CA PRO A 84 -1.69 -0.73 3.35
C PRO A 84 -1.20 0.47 2.53
N ASN A 85 -2.08 1.01 1.69
CA ASN A 85 -1.85 2.16 0.81
C ASN A 85 -2.23 3.51 1.46
N GLY A 86 -2.70 3.51 2.71
CA GLY A 86 -3.21 4.69 3.41
C GLY A 86 -4.65 5.09 3.04
N GLU A 87 -5.35 4.30 2.22
CA GLU A 87 -6.77 4.55 1.95
C GLU A 87 -7.62 4.20 3.17
N GLN A 88 -8.59 5.07 3.46
CA GLN A 88 -9.60 4.82 4.48
C GLN A 88 -10.64 3.84 3.96
N VAL A 89 -11.17 3.03 4.87
CA VAL A 89 -12.22 2.07 4.57
C VAL A 89 -13.49 2.48 5.30
N THR A 90 -14.58 2.58 4.55
CA THR A 90 -15.91 2.95 5.05
C THR A 90 -16.85 1.77 4.97
N ILE A 91 -17.77 1.69 5.93
CA ILE A 91 -18.84 0.70 6.00
C ILE A 91 -20.16 1.44 5.75
N ASP A 92 -20.94 1.00 4.76
CA ASP A 92 -22.26 1.58 4.53
C ASP A 92 -23.34 0.98 5.46
N GLY A 93 -24.55 1.57 5.43
CA GLY A 93 -25.67 1.12 6.27
C GLY A 93 -26.19 -0.30 5.94
N GLU A 94 -25.74 -0.89 4.84
CA GLU A 94 -26.04 -2.27 4.44
C GLU A 94 -24.91 -3.24 4.83
N GLY A 95 -23.85 -2.73 5.48
CA GLY A 95 -22.69 -3.49 5.93
C GLY A 95 -21.72 -3.85 4.82
N LYS A 96 -21.77 -3.16 3.68
CA LYS A 96 -20.81 -3.33 2.60
C LYS A 96 -19.62 -2.42 2.84
N VAL A 97 -18.44 -3.02 2.73
CA VAL A 97 -17.16 -2.37 2.94
C VAL A 97 -16.65 -1.82 1.60
N ALA A 98 -16.17 -0.59 1.61
CA ALA A 98 -15.55 0.04 0.45
C ALA A 98 -14.32 0.85 0.87
N SER A 99 -13.24 0.77 0.09
CA SER A 99 -12.13 1.71 0.22
C SER A 99 -12.50 3.01 -0.50
N THR A 100 -12.45 4.12 0.23
CA THR A 100 -12.48 5.45 -0.39
C THR A 100 -11.07 5.77 -0.82
N SER A 101 -10.83 5.78 -2.13
CA SER A 101 -9.57 6.27 -2.66
C SER A 101 -9.42 7.74 -2.27
N GLN A 102 -8.58 8.02 -1.28
CA GLN A 102 -7.96 9.33 -1.22
C GLN A 102 -7.13 9.42 -2.49
N ALA A 103 -7.60 10.24 -3.42
CA ALA A 103 -6.81 10.62 -4.58
C ALA A 103 -5.44 11.08 -4.06
N SER A 104 -4.43 10.23 -4.26
CA SER A 104 -3.03 10.58 -4.15
C SER A 104 -2.75 11.58 -5.27
N GLY A 105 -3.11 12.83 -5.00
CA GLY A 105 -2.84 14.00 -5.80
C GLY A 105 -1.79 14.83 -5.09
N ASN A 106 -0.51 14.46 -5.29
CA ASN A 106 0.55 15.41 -5.61
C ASN A 106 1.73 14.68 -6.26
#